data_AF-A0A9D4C790-F1
#
_entry.id   AF-A0A9D4C790-F1
#
_cell.length_a   1.000
_cell.length_b   1.000
_cell.length_c   1.000
_cell.angle_alpha   90.00
_cell.angle_beta   90.00
_cell.angle_gamma   90.00
#
_symmetry.space_group_name_H-M   'P 1'
#
loop_
_entity.id
_entity.type
_entity.pdbx_description
1 polymer ?
#
loop_
_entity_poly.entity_id
_entity_poly.type
_entity_poly.pdbx_seq_one_letter_code
_entity_poly.pdbx_strand_id
1 'polypeptide(L)'
;MYLVDCDQLKTAHNPTITFNCLSLICTSDCGDPRPDHGTVNTTATTYGTVVKVSCNHGYEVSGTSIIKCNADSAWSQSATCDPYGKEVLYMIQSWNRSDC
;
A
#
# COMPACT_ATOMS: atom_id res chain seq x y z
N MET A 1 10.32 19.33 -26.58
CA MET A 1 9.09 18.90 -25.88
C MET A 1 9.54 18.19 -24.62
N TYR A 2 9.88 18.97 -23.59
CA TYR A 2 10.47 18.44 -22.36
C TYR A 2 9.34 18.21 -21.36
N LEU A 3 9.16 16.95 -20.97
CA LEU A 3 8.29 16.57 -19.87
C LEU A 3 8.97 17.06 -18.59
N VAL A 4 8.36 18.02 -17.90
CA VAL A 4 8.84 18.49 -16.60
C VAL A 4 8.26 17.54 -15.55
N ASP A 5 9.13 16.71 -14.98
CA ASP A 5 8.83 15.84 -13.84
C ASP A 5 8.47 16.68 -12.61
N CYS A 6 7.30 16.41 -12.01
CA CYS A 6 6.81 17.05 -10.77
C CYS A 6 7.70 16.76 -9.55
N ASP A 7 8.74 15.93 -9.67
CA ASP A 7 9.63 15.58 -8.56
C ASP A 7 10.58 16.72 -8.14
N GLN A 8 10.75 17.76 -8.98
CA GLN A 8 11.64 18.89 -8.68
C GLN A 8 11.02 20.01 -7.82
N LEU A 9 9.75 19.90 -7.39
CA LEU A 9 9.05 20.94 -6.62
C LEU A 9 8.95 20.67 -5.11
N LYS A 10 9.57 19.58 -4.61
CA LYS A 10 9.44 19.13 -3.21
C LYS A 10 10.16 19.99 -2.15
N THR A 11 10.93 21.03 -2.49
CA THR A 11 11.80 21.72 -1.50
C THR A 11 11.64 23.24 -1.37
N ALA A 12 10.61 23.86 -1.95
CA ALA A 12 10.43 25.32 -1.88
C ALA A 12 9.21 25.76 -1.03
N HIS A 13 9.20 25.42 0.26
CA HIS A 13 8.30 26.08 1.23
C HIS A 13 8.97 27.35 1.78
N ASN A 14 9.23 28.34 0.91
CA ASN A 14 9.79 29.64 1.30
C ASN A 14 8.64 30.67 1.45
N PRO A 15 8.41 31.26 2.64
CA PRO A 15 7.25 32.13 2.93
C PRO A 15 7.27 33.51 2.23
N THR A 16 8.20 33.76 1.30
CA THR A 16 8.37 35.07 0.63
C THR A 16 8.01 35.08 -0.86
N ILE A 17 7.67 33.94 -1.46
CA ILE A 17 7.35 33.87 -2.90
C ILE A 17 5.86 33.55 -3.08
N THR A 18 5.08 34.55 -3.53
CA THR A 18 3.70 34.36 -3.97
C THR A 18 3.66 33.53 -5.25
N PHE A 19 3.56 32.21 -5.10
CA PHE A 19 3.21 31.32 -6.20
C PHE A 19 1.72 31.46 -6.50
N ASN A 20 1.39 31.94 -7.70
CA ASN A 20 0.01 32.03 -8.17
C ASN A 20 -0.58 30.62 -8.21
N CYS A 21 -1.48 30.37 -7.27
CA CYS A 21 -2.16 29.09 -7.10
C CYS A 21 -3.32 28.98 -8.10
N LEU A 22 -3.01 28.90 -9.41
CA LEU A 22 -3.98 28.38 -10.36
C LEU A 22 -3.89 26.84 -10.30
N SER A 23 -4.50 26.31 -9.24
CA SER A 23 -4.77 24.89 -8.99
C SER A 23 -3.53 23.98 -8.99
N LEU A 24 -2.69 24.17 -7.96
CA LEU A 24 -1.68 23.18 -7.58
C LEU A 24 -2.39 22.01 -6.88
N ILE A 25 -3.01 21.12 -7.65
CA ILE A 25 -3.43 19.81 -7.11
C ILE A 25 -2.16 18.97 -7.08
N CYS A 26 -1.44 18.98 -5.96
CA CYS A 26 -0.43 17.98 -5.69
C CYS A 26 -1.17 16.64 -5.57
N THR A 27 -1.36 15.94 -6.68
CA THR A 27 -1.87 14.57 -6.65
C THR A 27 -0.77 13.72 -6.01
N SER A 28 -0.81 13.57 -4.68
CA SER A 28 0.10 12.66 -3.97
C SER A 28 -0.10 11.28 -4.57
N ASP A 29 0.89 10.78 -5.29
CA ASP A 29 0.87 9.45 -5.87
C ASP A 29 1.67 8.51 -4.95
N CYS A 30 1.04 7.40 -4.57
CA CYS A 30 1.64 6.43 -3.66
C CYS A 30 2.52 5.39 -4.38
N GLY A 31 2.59 5.44 -5.71
CA GLY A 31 3.26 4.46 -6.55
C GLY A 31 2.55 3.10 -6.56
N ASP A 32 3.05 2.19 -7.39
CA ASP A 32 2.52 0.82 -7.50
C ASP A 32 2.64 0.08 -6.16
N PRO A 33 1.50 -0.38 -5.57
CA PRO A 33 1.56 -1.16 -4.34
C PRO A 33 2.19 -2.52 -4.62
N ARG A 34 3.23 -2.89 -3.87
CA ARG A 34 3.86 -4.22 -3.92
C ARG A 34 3.68 -4.94 -2.58
N PRO A 35 2.50 -5.52 -2.32
CA PRO A 35 2.28 -6.31 -1.12
C PRO A 35 3.15 -7.58 -1.13
N ASP A 36 3.69 -7.92 0.03
CA ASP A 36 4.48 -9.13 0.21
C ASP A 36 3.59 -10.38 0.04
N HIS A 37 4.04 -11.35 -0.75
CA HIS A 37 3.24 -12.54 -1.13
C HIS A 37 1.84 -12.25 -1.71
N GLY A 38 1.64 -11.07 -2.31
CA GLY A 38 0.40 -10.69 -2.93
C GLY A 38 0.56 -9.86 -4.19
N THR A 39 -0.57 -9.53 -4.80
CA THR A 39 -0.69 -8.72 -5.99
C THR A 39 -1.87 -7.76 -5.85
N VAL A 40 -1.81 -6.68 -6.58
CA VAL A 40 -2.87 -5.67 -6.66
C VAL A 40 -3.14 -5.43 -8.14
N ASN A 41 -4.41 -5.24 -8.49
CA ASN A 41 -4.79 -4.84 -9.82
C ASN A 41 -5.41 -3.44 -9.73
N THR A 42 -4.63 -2.42 -10.08
CA THR A 42 -5.07 -1.03 -10.07
C THR A 42 -4.58 -0.30 -11.31
N THR A 43 -5.38 0.65 -11.78
CA THR A 43 -5.03 1.57 -12.88
C THR A 43 -4.69 2.98 -12.36
N ALA A 44 -4.83 3.22 -11.06
CA ALA A 44 -4.56 4.48 -10.42
C ALA A 44 -3.85 4.30 -9.07
N THR A 45 -3.01 5.26 -8.72
CA THR A 45 -2.16 5.25 -7.52
C THR A 45 -2.19 6.60 -6.78
N THR A 46 -3.09 7.50 -7.17
CA THR A 46 -3.22 8.86 -6.62
C THR A 46 -3.96 8.89 -5.28
N TYR A 47 -3.82 9.99 -4.54
CA TYR A 47 -4.47 10.23 -3.26
C TYR A 47 -5.96 9.89 -3.29
N GLY A 48 -6.42 9.15 -2.29
CA GLY A 48 -7.80 8.70 -2.18
C GLY A 48 -8.10 7.42 -2.96
N THR A 49 -7.19 6.94 -3.81
CA THR A 49 -7.36 5.66 -4.51
C THR A 49 -7.38 4.52 -3.52
N VAL A 50 -8.33 3.61 -3.71
CA VAL A 50 -8.52 2.42 -2.89
C VAL A 50 -8.31 1.21 -3.77
N VAL A 51 -7.43 0.31 -3.35
CA VAL A 51 -7.09 -0.91 -4.10
C VAL A 51 -7.23 -2.12 -3.22
N LYS A 52 -7.58 -3.26 -3.84
CA LYS A 52 -7.73 -4.53 -3.16
C LYS A 52 -6.50 -5.40 -3.40
N VAL A 53 -5.91 -5.86 -2.31
CA VAL A 53 -4.81 -6.82 -2.29
C VAL A 53 -5.37 -8.23 -2.45
N SER A 54 -4.76 -8.97 -3.37
CA SER A 54 -5.04 -10.37 -3.65
C SER A 54 -3.78 -11.18 -3.34
N CYS A 55 -3.83 -12.05 -2.34
CA CYS A 55 -2.68 -12.88 -1.99
C CYS A 55 -2.43 -13.98 -3.02
N ASN A 56 -1.17 -14.40 -3.12
CA ASN A 56 -0.76 -15.50 -4.00
C ASN A 56 -1.37 -16.83 -3.53
N HIS A 57 -1.38 -17.82 -4.42
CA HIS A 57 -1.89 -19.16 -4.09
C HIS A 57 -1.15 -19.75 -2.87
N GLY A 58 -1.90 -20.25 -1.90
CA GLY A 58 -1.35 -20.74 -0.63
C GLY A 58 -1.19 -19.66 0.45
N TYR A 59 -1.64 -18.43 0.21
CA TYR A 59 -1.70 -17.35 1.19
C TYR A 59 -3.13 -16.76 1.24
N GLU A 60 -3.58 -16.35 2.42
CA GLU A 60 -4.82 -15.59 2.60
C GLU A 60 -4.53 -14.22 3.22
N VAL A 61 -5.45 -13.27 2.98
CA VAL A 61 -5.34 -11.96 3.61
C VAL A 61 -5.71 -12.08 5.09
N SER A 62 -4.78 -11.66 5.93
CA SER A 62 -4.97 -11.50 7.36
C SER A 62 -5.22 -10.04 7.69
N GLY A 63 -6.40 -9.73 8.24
CA GLY A 63 -6.82 -8.35 8.50
C GLY A 63 -7.56 -7.71 7.31
N THR A 64 -7.10 -6.54 6.85
CA THR A 64 -7.82 -5.74 5.85
C THR A 64 -7.20 -5.95 4.46
N SER A 65 -7.99 -6.46 3.50
CA SER A 65 -7.55 -6.66 2.10
C SER A 65 -7.53 -5.39 1.26
N ILE A 66 -7.85 -4.25 1.85
CA ILE A 66 -8.07 -2.98 1.16
C ILE A 66 -7.08 -1.97 1.69
N ILE A 67 -6.30 -1.39 0.78
CA ILE A 67 -5.34 -0.33 1.09
C ILE A 67 -5.74 0.94 0.34
N LYS A 68 -5.45 2.10 0.93
CA LYS A 68 -5.81 3.41 0.41
C LYS A 68 -4.57 4.30 0.30
N CYS A 69 -4.43 5.02 -0.80
CA CYS A 69 -3.38 6.01 -0.94
C CYS A 69 -3.69 7.24 -0.07
N ASN A 70 -2.83 7.49 0.91
CA ASN A 70 -2.96 8.60 1.86
C ASN A 70 -2.19 9.85 1.37
N ALA A 71 -2.42 10.99 2.04
CA ALA A 71 -1.88 12.28 1.61
C ALA A 71 -0.34 12.37 1.75
N ASP A 72 0.23 11.51 2.59
CA ASP A 72 1.66 11.31 2.83
C ASP A 72 2.35 10.50 1.71
N SER A 73 1.66 10.24 0.59
CA SER A 73 2.19 9.44 -0.54
C SER A 73 2.56 8.01 -0.11
N ALA A 74 1.87 7.48 0.89
CA ALA A 74 2.01 6.12 1.36
C ALA A 74 0.66 5.39 1.30
N TRP A 75 0.71 4.10 0.98
CA TRP A 75 -0.45 3.23 1.12
C TRP A 75 -0.77 3.03 2.61
N SER A 76 -2.05 3.12 2.96
CA SER A 76 -2.56 2.79 4.30
C SER A 76 -2.23 1.35 4.68
N GLN A 77 -2.42 1.00 5.97
CA GLN A 77 -2.18 -0.33 6.56
C GLN A 77 -2.02 -1.46 5.53
N SER A 78 -0.81 -1.98 5.41
CA SER A 78 -0.47 -3.05 4.50
C SER A 78 -1.31 -4.29 4.80
N ALA A 79 -2.07 -4.77 3.80
CA ALA A 79 -2.67 -6.09 3.87
C ALA A 79 -1.56 -7.14 4.03
N THR A 80 -1.65 -7.97 5.06
CA THR A 80 -0.68 -9.03 5.28
C THR A 80 -1.19 -10.31 4.62
N CYS A 81 -0.37 -10.92 3.77
CA CYS A 81 -0.65 -12.22 3.19
C CYS A 81 0.00 -13.29 4.06
N ASP A 82 -0.82 -14.03 4.79
CA ASP A 82 -0.38 -15.10 5.67
C ASP A 82 -0.60 -16.47 5.02
N PRO A 83 0.25 -17.48 5.26
CA PRO A 83 0.09 -18.80 4.68
C PRO A 83 -1.27 -19.42 5.01
N TYR A 84 -1.94 -19.96 4.00
CA TYR A 84 -3.18 -20.71 4.16
C TYR A 84 -2.91 -21.95 5.03
N GLY A 85 -3.74 -22.16 6.05
CA GLY A 85 -3.57 -23.27 6.98
C GLY A 85 -2.50 -23.05 8.05
N LYS A 86 -1.96 -21.83 8.24
CA LYS A 86 -1.18 -21.50 9.45
C LYS A 86 -1.93 -21.84 10.74
N GLU A 87 -3.26 -21.75 10.74
CA GLU A 87 -4.10 -22.11 11.89
C GLU A 87 -4.12 -23.63 12.12
N VAL A 88 -4.23 -24.42 11.06
CA VAL A 88 -4.14 -25.88 11.12
C VAL A 88 -2.74 -26.31 11.54
N LEU A 89 -1.70 -25.60 11.07
CA LEU A 89 -0.31 -25.80 11.47
C LEU A 89 -0.08 -25.44 12.94
N TYR A 90 -0.69 -24.35 13.44
CA TYR A 90 -0.65 -23.98 14.85
C TYR A 90 -1.34 -25.03 15.74
N MET A 91 -2.42 -25.64 15.27
CA MET A 91 -3.11 -26.71 16.02
C MET A 91 -2.26 -27.98 16.12
N ILE A 92 -1.54 -28.39 15.08
CA ILE A 92 -0.61 -29.53 15.16
C ILE A 92 0.68 -29.21 15.95
N GLN A 93 1.06 -27.93 16.05
CA GLN A 93 2.16 -27.48 16.92
C GLN A 93 1.76 -27.37 18.40
N SER A 94 0.45 -27.34 18.67
CA SER A 94 -0.10 -27.32 20.04
C SER A 94 -0.32 -28.73 20.61
N TRP A 95 -0.27 -29.76 19.75
CA TRP A 95 -0.29 -31.17 20.16
C TRP A 95 1.15 -31.65 20.30
N ASN A 96 1.68 -31.66 21.53
CA ASN A 96 2.97 -32.25 21.79
C ASN A 96 2.84 -33.78 21.85
N ARG A 97 3.90 -34.53 21.54
CA ARG A 97 3.97 -35.98 21.79
C ARG A 97 3.72 -36.36 23.27
N SER A 98 3.69 -35.35 24.14
CA SER A 98 3.39 -35.42 25.57
C SER A 98 1.89 -35.39 25.90
N ASP A 99 1.00 -35.10 24.94
CA ASP A 99 -0.47 -35.13 25.09
C ASP A 99 -1.06 -36.52 24.79
N CYS A 100 -0.20 -37.51 24.55
CA CYS A 100 -0.51 -38.88 24.22
C CYS A 100 -0.25 -39.83 25.40
#